data_AF-L7E389-F1
#
_entry.id   AF-L7E389-F1
#
_cell.length_a   1.000
_cell.length_b   1.000
_cell.length_c   1.000
_cell.angle_alpha   90.00
_cell.angle_beta   90.00
_cell.angle_gamma   90.00
#
_symmetry.space_group_name_H-M   'P 1'
#
loop_
_entity.id
_entity.type
_entity.pdbx_description
1 polymer ?
#
loop_
_entity_poly.entity_id
_entity_poly.type
_entity_poly.pdbx_seq_one_letter_code
_entity_poly.pdbx_strand_id
1 'polypeptide(L)' 'MWTKSVFGYKDKSGRPKIGNNVRITASAKVLGNITIGDNVTVGANSVLVKDVPPNCVVVGIPARIVKPDGVKVDEKL' A
#
# COMPACT_ATOMS: atom_id res chain seq x y z
N MET A 1 18.21 2.41 20.87
CA MET A 1 17.37 3.32 20.09
C MET A 1 17.11 2.67 18.73
N TRP A 2 16.04 1.90 18.60
CA TRP A 2 15.68 1.12 17.40
C TRP A 2 14.44 1.74 16.76
N THR A 3 14.50 2.05 15.47
CA THR A 3 13.43 2.69 14.71
C THR A 3 12.25 1.72 14.54
N LYS A 4 11.09 2.09 15.08
CA LYS A 4 9.86 1.30 14.98
C LYS A 4 9.33 1.26 13.54
N SER A 5 9.75 0.28 12.75
CA SER A 5 9.05 -0.10 11.53
C SER A 5 7.93 -1.08 11.90
N VAL A 6 6.69 -0.64 11.71
CA VAL A 6 5.47 -1.35 12.15
C VAL A 6 5.28 -2.64 11.35
N PHE A 7 5.45 -3.78 12.01
CA PHE A 7 4.92 -5.08 11.61
C PHE A 7 3.95 -5.54 12.71
N GLY A 8 2.65 -5.35 12.50
CA GLY A 8 1.60 -5.81 13.40
C GLY A 8 0.92 -7.05 12.83
N TYR A 9 0.92 -8.17 13.56
CA TYR A 9 0.19 -9.38 13.20
C TYR A 9 -1.14 -9.45 13.98
N LYS A 10 -2.24 -9.22 13.25
CA LYS A 10 -3.66 -9.38 13.65
C LYS A 10 -4.02 -10.81 14.08
N ASP A 11 -3.58 -11.84 13.36
CA ASP A 11 -4.15 -13.19 13.49
C ASP A 11 -3.47 -14.15 12.52
N LYS A 12 -3.59 -15.46 12.76
CA LYS A 12 -2.93 -16.53 12.01
C LYS A 12 -3.32 -16.62 10.52
N SER A 13 -4.19 -15.76 9.99
CA SER A 13 -4.68 -15.80 8.59
C SER A 13 -4.49 -14.49 7.80
N GLY A 14 -4.04 -13.39 8.40
CA GLY A 14 -4.03 -12.05 7.80
C GLY A 14 -2.66 -11.57 7.29
N ARG A 15 -2.08 -12.25 6.28
CA ARG A 15 -0.86 -11.77 5.61
C ARG A 15 -1.24 -10.91 4.41
N PRO A 16 -0.73 -9.67 4.28
CA PRO A 16 -0.95 -8.90 3.07
C PRO A 16 -0.30 -9.63 1.88
N LYS A 17 -1.06 -9.75 0.79
CA LYS A 17 -0.59 -10.32 -0.46
C LYS A 17 0.04 -9.21 -1.28
N ILE A 18 1.31 -9.34 -1.59
CA ILE A 18 2.06 -8.37 -2.39
C ILE A 18 2.32 -9.01 -3.76
N GLY A 19 1.88 -8.34 -4.82
CA GLY A 19 2.16 -8.72 -6.20
C GLY A 19 3.62 -8.52 -6.60
N ASN A 20 3.87 -8.64 -7.90
CA ASN A 20 5.18 -8.49 -8.52
C ASN A 20 5.52 -7.02 -8.77
N ASN A 21 6.80 -6.66 -8.65
CA ASN A 21 7.31 -5.31 -8.92
C ASN A 21 6.60 -4.20 -8.10
N VAL A 22 6.22 -4.51 -6.86
CA VAL A 22 5.63 -3.53 -5.94
C VAL A 22 6.74 -2.72 -5.27
N ARG A 23 6.63 -1.39 -5.32
CA ARG A 23 7.56 -0.46 -4.65
C ARG A 23 6.91 0.11 -3.41
N ILE A 24 7.38 -0.31 -2.23
CA ILE A 24 6.97 0.25 -0.95
C ILE A 24 8.05 1.22 -0.47
N THR A 25 7.71 2.51 -0.40
CA THR A 25 8.66 3.55 0.01
C THR A 25 8.71 3.72 1.53
N ALA A 26 9.68 4.53 2.01
CA ALA A 26 9.95 4.71 3.43
C ALA A 26 8.70 5.19 4.22
N SER A 27 8.51 4.60 5.41
CA SER A 27 7.42 4.90 6.34
C SER A 27 6.00 4.53 5.85
N ALA A 28 5.85 3.78 4.76
CA ALA A 28 4.57 3.21 4.39
C ALA A 28 4.15 2.08 5.36
N LYS A 29 2.85 1.97 5.63
CA LYS A 29 2.26 0.92 6.47
C LYS A 29 1.14 0.23 5.72
N VAL A 30 1.15 -1.09 5.77
CA VAL A 30 0.11 -1.96 5.21
C VAL A 30 -0.58 -2.63 6.38
N LEU A 31 -1.88 -2.42 6.52
CA LEU A 31 -2.66 -2.92 7.64
C LEU A 31 -3.77 -3.85 7.13
N GLY A 32 -3.79 -5.08 7.65
CA GLY A 32 -4.84 -6.07 7.38
C GLY A 32 -4.51 -7.07 6.28
N ASN A 33 -5.49 -7.92 5.97
CA ASN A 33 -5.44 -8.89 4.87
C ASN A 33 -5.76 -8.20 3.55
N ILE A 34 -4.86 -7.33 3.08
CA ILE A 34 -5.03 -6.61 1.82
C ILE A 34 -4.20 -7.24 0.70
N THR A 35 -4.70 -7.11 -0.52
CA THR A 35 -4.02 -7.52 -1.75
C THR A 35 -3.52 -6.29 -2.49
N ILE A 36 -2.22 -6.26 -2.75
CA ILE A 36 -1.56 -5.26 -3.58
C ILE A 36 -1.28 -5.90 -4.94
N GLY A 37 -1.84 -5.33 -6.00
CA GLY A 37 -1.61 -5.79 -7.37
C GLY A 37 -0.16 -5.59 -7.85
N ASP A 38 0.12 -6.09 -9.05
CA ASP A 38 1.42 -5.97 -9.69
C ASP A 38 1.74 -4.53 -10.11
N ASN A 39 3.02 -4.16 -10.19
CA ASN A 39 3.52 -2.83 -10.60
C ASN A 39 2.97 -1.65 -9.78
N VAL A 40 2.60 -1.88 -8.51
CA VAL A 40 2.08 -0.83 -7.63
C VAL A 40 3.21 -0.04 -6.98
N THR A 41 3.06 1.29 -6.90
CA THR A 41 3.97 2.14 -6.13
C THR A 41 3.24 2.77 -4.94
N VAL A 42 3.70 2.44 -3.73
CA VAL A 42 3.21 3.02 -2.47
C VAL A 42 4.09 4.19 -2.08
N GLY A 43 3.51 5.39 -2.00
CA GLY A 43 4.19 6.62 -1.62
C GLY A 43 4.56 6.70 -0.13
N ALA A 44 5.47 7.62 0.18
CA ALA A 44 6.05 7.72 1.52
C ALA A 44 4.97 8.11 2.54
N ASN A 45 5.09 7.58 3.76
CA ASN A 45 4.14 7.85 4.85
C ASN A 45 2.67 7.51 4.49
N SER A 46 2.44 6.49 3.64
CA SER A 46 1.08 6.08 3.27
C SER A 46 0.56 4.94 4.14
N VAL A 47 -0.74 4.94 4.45
CA VAL A 47 -1.40 3.86 5.21
C VAL A 47 -2.43 3.17 4.33
N LEU A 48 -2.12 1.95 3.91
CA LEU A 48 -3.04 1.10 3.16
C LEU A 48 -3.91 0.29 4.12
N VAL A 49 -5.22 0.43 3.94
CA VAL A 49 -6.27 -0.28 4.69
C VAL A 49 -7.26 -1.01 3.77
N LYS A 50 -7.07 -0.89 2.44
CA LYS A 50 -7.91 -1.49 1.40
C LYS A 50 -7.05 -2.12 0.31
N ASP A 51 -7.65 -3.01 -0.46
CA ASP A 51 -7.03 -3.64 -1.62
C ASP A 51 -6.66 -2.61 -2.68
N VAL A 52 -5.57 -2.87 -3.40
CA VAL A 52 -4.99 -1.95 -4.37
C VAL A 52 -4.88 -2.65 -5.73
N PRO A 53 -5.49 -2.11 -6.79
CA PRO A 53 -5.43 -2.70 -8.13
C PRO A 53 -3.99 -2.66 -8.70
N PRO A 54 -3.66 -3.50 -9.69
CA PRO A 54 -2.36 -3.46 -10.37
C PRO A 54 -2.14 -2.14 -11.14
N ASN A 55 -0.89 -1.83 -11.48
CA ASN A 55 -0.45 -0.66 -12.26
C ASN A 55 -0.86 0.70 -11.68
N CYS A 56 -0.96 0.81 -10.35
CA CYS A 56 -1.37 2.06 -9.72
C CYS A 56 -0.36 2.65 -8.73
N VAL A 57 -0.44 3.97 -8.53
CA VAL A 57 0.33 4.69 -7.50
C VAL A 57 -0.63 5.10 -6.40
N VAL A 58 -0.34 4.67 -5.17
CA VAL A 58 -1.15 4.96 -3.98
C VAL A 58 -0.36 5.81 -2.99
N VAL A 59 -0.94 6.90 -2.52
CA VAL A 59 -0.33 7.81 -1.54
C VAL A 59 -1.34 8.26 -0.48
N GLY A 60 -0.85 8.62 0.71
CA GLY A 60 -1.61 9.33 1.73
C GLY A 60 -2.11 8.49 2.91
N ILE A 61 -2.74 9.16 3.87
CA ILE A 61 -3.33 8.59 5.09
C ILE A 61 -4.76 9.13 5.22
N PRO A 62 -5.82 8.32 4.99
CA PRO A 62 -5.81 6.99 4.40
C PRO A 62 -5.38 7.01 2.93
N ALA A 63 -4.76 5.93 2.45
CA ALA A 63 -4.23 5.82 1.09
C ALA A 63 -5.32 6.07 0.03
N ARG A 64 -4.95 6.76 -1.05
CA ARG A 64 -5.78 7.03 -2.23
C ARG A 64 -5.01 6.69 -3.49
N ILE A 65 -5.70 6.29 -4.55
CA ILE A 65 -5.06 6.06 -5.86
C ILE A 65 -4.89 7.43 -6.52
N VAL A 66 -3.65 7.75 -6.87
CA VAL A 66 -3.30 9.03 -7.53
C VAL A 66 -2.97 8.83 -9.01
N LYS A 67 -2.55 7.63 -9.41
CA LYS A 67 -2.31 7.28 -10.81
C LYS A 67 -2.57 5.82 -11.11
N PRO A 68 -3.72 5.43 -11.69
CA PRO A 68 -3.84 4.23 -12.50
C PRO A 68 -3.25 4.51 -13.89
N ASP A 69 -2.38 3.62 -14.36
CA ASP A 69 -1.89 3.60 -15.76
C ASP A 69 -1.24 4.90 -16.26
N GLY A 70 -0.69 5.71 -15.35
CA GLY A 70 0.01 6.96 -15.67
C GLY A 70 -0.89 8.19 -15.83
N VAL A 71 -2.21 8.04 -15.70
CA VAL A 71 -3.17 9.15 -15.71
C VAL A 71 -3.33 9.69 -14.28
N LYS A 72 -3.23 11.02 -14.07
CA LYS A 72 -3.51 11.61 -12.75
C LYS A 72 -5.01 11.57 -12.48
N VAL A 73 -5.44 10.84 -11.45
CA VAL A 73 -6.81 10.88 -10.93
C VAL A 73 -6.76 10.95 -9.41
N ASP A 74 -7.60 11.78 -8.80
CA ASP A 74 -7.70 11.93 -7.34
C ASP A 74 -8.84 11.05 -6.80
N GLU A 75 -8.76 9.75 -7.07
CA GLU A 75 -9.83 8.81 -6.68
C GLU A 75 -9.59 8.25 -5.27
N LYS A 76 -10.64 8.34 -4.45
CA LYS A 76 -10.60 7.93 -3.06
C LYS A 76 -10.81 6.42 -2.97
N LEU A 77 -9.82 5.72 -2.39
CA LEU A 77 -9.90 4.29 -2.08
C LEU A 77 -10.92 3.99 -0.97
#